data_AF-A0AB74HM97-F1
#
_entry.id   AF-A0AB74HM97-F1
#
_cell.length_a   1.000
_cell.length_b   1.000
_cell.length_c   1.000
_cell.angle_alpha   90.00
_cell.angle_beta   90.00
_cell.angle_gamma   90.00
#
_symmetry.space_group_name_H-M   'P 1'
#
loop_
_entity.id
_entity.type
_entity.pdbx_description
1 polymer ?
#
loop_
_entity_poly.entity_id
_entity_poly.type
_entity_poly.pdbx_seq_one_letter_code
_entity_poly.pdbx_strand_id
1 'polypeptide(L)'
;MELNTMFLIASLLLNAFLINVIAEQAKDVRALRRKQIQNDPLILDEALAAIVKEKIDTHGVVTAVKFLRETHDMSLLEAKRLVDRITGRSTS
;
A
#
# COMPACT_ATOMS: atom_id res chain seq x y z
N MET A 1 3.14 -37.23 32.49
CA MET A 1 3.54 -36.12 31.59
C MET A 1 3.76 -34.91 32.48
N GLU A 2 4.92 -34.26 32.41
CA GLU A 2 5.27 -33.20 33.36
C GLU A 2 4.47 -31.92 33.04
N LEU A 3 3.97 -31.23 34.07
CA LEU A 3 3.18 -30.00 33.91
C LEU A 3 3.89 -28.95 33.05
N ASN A 4 5.22 -28.85 33.18
CA ASN A 4 6.07 -27.99 32.36
C ASN A 4 6.04 -28.38 30.87
N THR A 5 6.10 -29.67 30.56
CA THR A 5 6.00 -30.13 29.16
C THR A 5 4.62 -29.81 28.57
N MET A 6 3.54 -29.93 29.35
CA MET A 6 2.20 -29.54 28.88
C MET A 6 2.08 -28.03 28.65
N PHE A 7 2.65 -27.20 29.52
CA PHE A 7 2.62 -25.73 29.37
C PHE A 7 3.40 -25.25 28.14
N LEU A 8 4.57 -25.84 27.89
CA LEU A 8 5.37 -25.54 26.71
C LEU A 8 4.65 -25.92 25.41
N ILE A 9 3.99 -27.08 25.38
CA ILE A 9 3.19 -27.52 24.23
C ILE A 9 2.01 -26.58 24.00
N ALA A 10 1.29 -26.21 25.06
CA ALA A 10 0.17 -25.26 24.97
C ALA A 10 0.60 -23.88 24.44
N SER A 11 1.73 -23.37 24.93
CA SER A 11 2.32 -22.10 24.46
C SER A 11 2.72 -22.18 22.98
N LEU A 12 3.32 -23.29 22.54
CA LEU A 12 3.71 -23.46 21.14
C LEU A 12 2.48 -23.50 20.21
N LEU A 13 1.43 -24.23 20.60
CA LEU A 13 0.19 -24.31 19.84
C LEU A 13 -0.52 -22.95 19.74
N LEU A 14 -0.56 -22.19 20.84
CA LEU A 14 -1.14 -20.85 20.85
C LEU A 14 -0.38 -19.90 19.91
N ASN A 15 0.95 -19.93 19.93
CA ASN A 15 1.76 -19.11 19.04
C ASN A 15 1.57 -19.49 17.57
N ALA A 16 1.53 -20.79 17.25
CA ALA A 16 1.26 -21.26 15.89
C ALA A 16 -0.13 -20.82 15.40
N PHE A 17 -1.13 -20.87 16.27
CA PHE A 17 -2.48 -20.39 15.97
C PHE A 17 -2.50 -18.88 15.68
N LEU A 18 -1.86 -18.06 16.52
CA LEU A 18 -1.76 -16.62 16.31
C LEU A 18 -1.08 -16.27 14.99
N ILE A 19 0.02 -16.96 14.64
CA ILE A 19 0.72 -16.76 13.36
C ILE A 19 -0.20 -17.14 12.19
N ASN A 20 -0.98 -18.21 12.31
CA ASN A 20 -1.90 -18.64 11.26
C ASN A 20 -3.02 -17.60 11.03
N VAL A 21 -3.60 -17.06 12.11
CA VAL A 21 -4.60 -15.99 12.04
C VAL A 21 -4.03 -14.72 11.38
N ILE A 22 -2.80 -14.34 11.72
CA ILE A 22 -2.11 -13.19 11.09
C ILE A 22 -1.83 -13.49 9.61
N ALA A 23 -1.43 -14.71 9.25
CA ALA A 23 -1.15 -15.10 7.88
C ALA A 23 -2.43 -15.12 7.01
N GLU A 24 -3.56 -15.54 7.59
CA GLU A 24 -4.87 -15.53 6.94
C GLU A 24 -5.36 -14.10 6.72
N GLN A 25 -5.33 -13.26 7.76
CA GLN A 25 -5.62 -11.83 7.64
C GLN A 25 -4.68 -11.12 6.65
N ALA A 26 -3.39 -11.49 6.60
CA ALA A 26 -2.44 -10.92 5.65
C ALA A 26 -2.75 -11.33 4.19
N LYS A 27 -3.30 -12.52 3.96
CA LYS A 27 -3.78 -12.94 2.63
C LYS A 27 -5.00 -12.14 2.22
N ASP A 28 -5.93 -11.92 3.13
CA ASP A 28 -7.12 -11.10 2.87
C ASP A 28 -6.75 -9.64 2.62
N VAL A 29 -5.86 -9.05 3.42
CA VAL A 29 -5.35 -7.70 3.18
C VAL A 29 -4.58 -7.60 1.86
N ARG A 30 -3.83 -8.63 1.47
CA ARG A 30 -3.16 -8.68 0.15
C ARG A 30 -4.14 -8.87 -1.00
N ALA A 31 -5.21 -9.64 -0.80
CA ALA A 31 -6.27 -9.83 -1.80
C ALA A 31 -7.12 -8.57 -1.96
N LEU A 32 -7.45 -7.91 -0.84
CA LEU A 32 -8.10 -6.60 -0.79
C LEU A 32 -7.20 -5.53 -1.41
N ARG A 33 -5.90 -5.47 -1.09
CA ARG A 33 -4.93 -4.59 -1.78
C ARG A 33 -4.85 -4.87 -3.28
N ARG A 34 -4.82 -6.13 -3.71
CA ARG A 34 -4.79 -6.46 -5.15
C ARG A 34 -6.08 -6.06 -5.86
N LYS A 35 -7.24 -6.26 -5.23
CA LYS A 35 -8.53 -5.83 -5.76
C LYS A 35 -8.67 -4.31 -5.74
N GLN A 36 -8.11 -3.63 -4.74
CA GLN A 36 -8.02 -2.17 -4.68
C GLN A 36 -7.08 -1.63 -5.76
N ILE A 37 -5.89 -2.21 -5.97
CA ILE A 37 -5.00 -1.83 -7.08
C ILE A 37 -5.66 -2.02 -8.47
N GLN A 38 -6.61 -2.95 -8.59
CA GLN A 38 -7.36 -3.19 -9.84
C GLN A 38 -8.66 -2.39 -10.00
N ASN A 39 -9.37 -2.08 -8.92
CA ASN A 39 -10.70 -1.44 -8.97
C ASN A 39 -10.76 -0.07 -8.31
N ASP A 40 -9.74 0.35 -7.58
CA ASP A 40 -9.69 1.69 -7.03
C ASP A 40 -9.30 2.62 -8.17
N PRO A 41 -10.17 3.55 -8.57
CA PRO A 41 -9.82 4.54 -9.55
C PRO A 41 -8.74 5.49 -9.02
N LEU A 42 -7.88 5.14 -8.04
CA LEU A 42 -7.05 6.08 -7.31
C LEU A 42 -8.00 7.19 -6.87
N ILE A 43 -8.81 6.97 -5.84
CA ILE A 43 -9.53 8.06 -5.18
C ILE A 43 -8.47 9.11 -4.87
N LEU A 44 -8.34 10.02 -5.82
CA LEU A 44 -7.34 11.03 -5.84
C LEU A 44 -8.01 12.03 -4.96
N ASP A 45 -7.72 11.89 -3.67
CA ASP A 45 -8.12 12.86 -2.67
C ASP A 45 -7.83 14.22 -3.32
N GLU A 46 -8.86 15.03 -3.53
CA GLU A 46 -8.77 16.21 -4.41
C GLU A 46 -7.65 17.15 -3.93
N ALA A 47 -7.38 17.09 -2.62
CA ALA A 47 -6.23 17.66 -1.94
C ALA A 47 -4.87 17.13 -2.46
N LEU A 48 -4.71 15.82 -2.62
CA LEU A 48 -3.49 15.21 -3.18
C LEU A 48 -3.35 15.56 -4.67
N ALA A 49 -4.45 15.64 -5.42
CA ALA A 49 -4.44 16.15 -6.80
C ALA A 49 -3.86 17.57 -6.87
N ALA A 50 -4.36 18.44 -5.99
CA ALA A 50 -3.96 19.84 -5.93
C ALA A 50 -2.49 19.98 -5.52
N ILE A 51 -2.04 19.24 -4.50
CA ILE A 51 -0.64 19.25 -4.04
C ILE A 51 0.29 18.76 -5.15
N VAL A 52 -0.07 17.67 -5.84
CA VAL A 52 0.77 17.14 -6.93
C VAL A 52 0.78 18.10 -8.11
N LYS A 53 -0.37 18.71 -8.47
CA LYS A 53 -0.45 19.72 -9.53
C LYS A 53 0.41 20.95 -9.22
N GLU A 54 0.29 21.51 -8.02
CA GLU A 54 1.14 22.61 -7.55
C GLU A 54 2.62 22.24 -7.59
N LYS A 55 2.96 20.99 -7.22
CA LYS A 55 4.34 20.51 -7.22
C LYS A 55 4.90 20.24 -8.63
N ILE A 56 4.05 19.82 -9.57
CA ILE A 56 4.39 19.74 -10.99
C ILE A 56 4.66 21.14 -11.54
N ASP A 57 3.81 22.11 -11.24
CA ASP A 57 3.94 23.49 -11.76
C ASP A 57 5.18 24.20 -11.20
N THR A 58 5.56 23.91 -9.94
CA THR A 58 6.71 24.56 -9.28
C THR A 58 8.05 23.86 -9.52
N HIS A 59 8.08 22.52 -9.52
CA HIS A 59 9.33 21.74 -9.52
C HIS A 59 9.42 20.70 -10.66
N GLY A 60 8.39 20.60 -11.50
CA GLY A 60 8.33 19.68 -12.62
C GLY A 60 7.87 18.26 -12.25
N VAL A 61 7.49 17.53 -13.31
CA VAL A 61 6.94 16.16 -13.30
C VAL A 61 7.81 15.17 -12.52
N VAL A 62 9.13 15.21 -12.71
CA VAL A 62 10.06 14.24 -12.09
C VAL A 62 10.12 14.41 -10.56
N THR A 63 10.10 15.66 -10.09
CA THR A 63 10.11 15.98 -8.65
C THR A 63 8.80 15.57 -7.99
N ALA A 64 7.67 15.75 -8.69
CA ALA A 64 6.37 15.31 -8.20
C ALA A 64 6.28 13.78 -8.05
N VAL A 65 6.82 13.02 -9.02
CA VAL A 65 6.91 11.55 -8.92
C VAL A 65 7.79 11.13 -7.74
N LYS A 66 8.93 11.81 -7.52
CA LYS A 66 9.82 11.53 -6.40
C LYS A 66 9.15 11.82 -5.05
N PHE A 67 8.44 12.94 -4.94
CA PHE A 67 7.67 13.31 -3.75
C PHE A 67 6.60 12.26 -3.40
N LEU A 68 5.86 11.75 -4.40
CA LEU A 68 4.86 10.70 -4.16
C LEU A 68 5.48 9.38 -3.70
N ARG A 69 6.67 9.07 -4.20
CA ARG A 69 7.40 7.86 -3.79
C ARG A 69 7.95 7.97 -2.36
N GLU A 70 8.46 9.14 -1.98
CA GLU A 70 9.11 9.33 -0.68
C GLU A 70 8.13 9.67 0.45
N THR A 71 7.06 10.41 0.14
CA THR A 71 6.10 10.90 1.17
C THR A 71 4.89 9.99 1.31
N HIS A 72 4.44 9.34 0.22
CA HIS A 72 3.24 8.50 0.21
C HIS A 72 3.55 7.02 -0.02
N ASP A 73 4.83 6.63 0.00
CA ASP A 73 5.32 5.26 -0.22
C ASP A 73 4.73 4.58 -1.47
N MET A 74 4.35 5.39 -2.47
CA MET A 74 3.75 4.90 -3.72
C MET A 74 4.80 4.23 -4.60
N SER A 75 4.42 3.17 -5.30
CA SER A 75 5.30 2.57 -6.30
C SER A 75 5.56 3.55 -7.46
N LEU A 76 6.69 3.38 -8.15
CA LEU A 76 7.07 4.24 -9.28
C LEU A 76 6.00 4.24 -10.40
N LEU A 77 5.32 3.11 -10.59
CA LEU A 77 4.23 2.97 -11.55
C LEU A 77 2.97 3.75 -11.13
N GLU A 78 2.62 3.71 -9.85
CA GLU A 78 1.47 4.44 -9.29
C GLU A 78 1.71 5.95 -9.30
N ALA A 79 2.88 6.39 -8.83
CA ALA A 79 3.28 7.79 -8.84
C ALA A 79 3.31 8.36 -10.27
N LYS A 80 3.82 7.59 -11.24
CA LYS A 80 3.81 7.99 -12.65
C LYS A 80 2.39 8.09 -13.20
N ARG A 81 1.54 7.09 -12.98
CA ARG A 81 0.13 7.10 -13.43
C ARG A 81 -0.67 8.28 -12.86
N LEU A 82 -0.38 8.67 -11.63
CA LEU A 82 -1.00 9.82 -10.99
C LEU A 82 -0.55 11.13 -11.67
N VAL A 83 0.76 11.33 -11.82
CA VAL A 83 1.30 12.52 -12.49
C VAL A 83 0.85 12.60 -13.95
N ASP A 84 0.80 11.48 -14.68
CA ASP A 84 0.30 11.40 -16.05
C ASP A 84 -1.19 11.75 -16.15
N ARG A 85 -2.02 11.30 -15.18
CA ARG A 85 -3.43 11.71 -15.07
C ARG A 85 -3.60 13.21 -14.83
N ILE A 86 -2.81 13.79 -13.92
CA ILE A 86 -2.89 15.22 -13.58
C ILE A 86 -2.40 16.10 -14.75
N THR A 87 -1.36 15.65 -15.44
CA THR A 87 -0.78 16.37 -16.59
C THR A 87 -1.61 16.20 -17.87
N GLY A 88 -2.67 15.39 -17.85
CA GLY A 88 -3.46 15.07 -19.04
C GLY A 88 -2.72 14.25 -20.09
N ARG A 89 -1.53 13.72 -19.76
CA ARG A 89 -0.81 12.72 -20.57
C ARG A 89 -1.40 11.35 -20.30
N SER A 90 -2.69 11.18 -20.54
CA SER A 90 -3.25 9.85 -20.73
C SER A 90 -2.58 9.30 -21.98
N THR A 91 -1.64 8.36 -21.83
CA THR A 91 -1.12 7.59 -22.96
C THR A 91 -2.30 6.88 -23.59
N SER A 92 -2.85 7.47 -24.65
CA SER A 92 -3.61 6.77 -25.67
C SER A 92 -2.69 5.82 -26.44
#